data_AF-A0A3D4BRY3-F1
#
_entry.id   AF-A0A3D4BRY3-F1
#
_cell.length_a   1.000
_cell.length_b   1.000
_cell.length_c   1.000
_cell.angle_alpha   90.00
_cell.angle_beta   90.00
_cell.angle_gamma   90.00
#
_symmetry.space_group_name_H-M   'P 1'
#
loop_
_entity.id
_entity.type
_entity.pdbx_description
1 polymer ?
#
loop_
_entity_poly.entity_id
_entity_poly.type
_entity_poly.pdbx_seq_one_letter_code
_entity_poly.pdbx_strand_id
1 'polypeptide(L)'
;MKTALLINRLIQQDLKHNQLLAGLEALGFTDNGLQHLGIHALIEKLMEVPPEAHNNWATVYFNFLERAQYYPLSPQGEALLPLAEDCYRQLQSVVAR
;
A
#
# COMPACT_ATOMS: atom_id res chain seq x y z
N MET A 1 6.73 -13.25 14.69
CA MET A 1 5.50 -12.69 14.06
C MET A 1 5.38 -13.31 12.67
N LYS A 2 4.20 -13.80 12.25
CA LYS A 2 4.06 -14.43 10.91
C LYS A 2 4.29 -13.36 9.83
N THR A 3 5.15 -13.62 8.84
CA THR A 3 5.54 -12.64 7.79
C THR A 3 4.34 -12.01 7.09
N ALA A 4 3.29 -12.78 6.81
CA ALA A 4 2.04 -12.27 6.23
C ALA A 4 1.35 -11.20 7.09
N LEU A 5 1.36 -11.35 8.42
CA LEU A 5 0.80 -10.34 9.33
C LEU A 5 1.59 -9.04 9.26
N LEU A 6 2.94 -9.12 9.20
CA LEU A 6 3.78 -7.94 9.05
C LEU A 6 3.48 -7.22 7.74
N ILE A 7 3.42 -7.96 6.61
CA ILE A 7 3.15 -7.40 5.29
C ILE A 7 1.78 -6.70 5.28
N ASN A 8 0.72 -7.34 5.78
CA ASN A 8 -0.60 -6.71 5.87
C ASN A 8 -0.56 -5.41 6.68
N ARG A 9 0.18 -5.37 7.79
CA ARG A 9 0.31 -4.15 8.61
C ARG A 9 1.14 -3.06 7.94
N LEU A 10 2.18 -3.43 7.20
CA LEU A 10 2.97 -2.48 6.40
C LEU A 10 2.10 -1.86 5.29
N ILE A 11 1.36 -2.68 4.55
CA ILE A 11 0.41 -2.21 3.53
C ILE A 11 -0.61 -1.26 4.18
N GLN A 12 -1.21 -1.66 5.31
CA GLN A 12 -2.20 -0.83 6.02
C GLN A 12 -1.64 0.56 6.38
N GLN A 13 -0.41 0.65 6.87
CA GLN A 13 0.20 1.94 7.20
C GLN A 13 0.48 2.79 5.97
N ASP A 14 0.94 2.19 4.88
CA ASP A 14 1.19 2.92 3.64
C ASP A 14 -0.12 3.42 3.00
N LEU A 15 -1.18 2.61 3.02
CA LEU A 15 -2.53 3.03 2.62
C LEU A 15 -3.02 4.22 3.44
N LYS A 16 -2.87 4.17 4.78
CA LYS A 16 -3.26 5.26 5.67
C LYS A 16 -2.47 6.53 5.37
N HIS A 17 -1.16 6.39 5.16
CA HIS A 17 -0.29 7.51 4.81
C HIS A 17 -0.73 8.15 3.49
N ASN A 18 -0.97 7.34 2.45
CA ASN A 18 -1.43 7.83 1.15
C ASN A 18 -2.81 8.50 1.23
N GLN A 19 -3.72 7.97 2.05
CA GLN A 19 -5.02 8.59 2.33
C GLN A 19 -4.87 9.99 2.94
N LEU A 20 -3.89 10.19 3.83
CA LEU A 20 -3.60 11.51 4.40
C LEU A 20 -2.98 12.46 3.37
N LEU A 21 -2.05 11.99 2.54
CA LEU A 21 -1.48 12.80 1.45
C LEU A 21 -2.57 13.28 0.49
N ALA A 22 -3.48 12.40 0.07
CA ALA A 22 -4.60 12.78 -0.79
C ALA A 22 -5.51 13.82 -0.13
N GLY A 23 -5.76 13.70 1.19
CA GLY A 23 -6.52 14.69 1.94
C GLY A 23 -5.83 16.05 2.03
N LEU A 24 -4.50 16.07 2.21
CA LEU A 24 -3.69 17.30 2.21
C LEU A 24 -3.68 17.97 0.83
N GLU A 25 -3.52 17.18 -0.23
CA GLU A 25 -3.56 17.67 -1.61
C GLU A 25 -4.91 18.30 -1.96
N ALA A 26 -6.02 17.68 -1.52
CA ALA A 26 -7.36 18.24 -1.69
C ALA A 26 -7.56 19.60 -0.97
N LEU A 27 -6.72 19.92 0.02
CA LEU A 27 -6.68 21.20 0.71
C LEU A 27 -5.67 22.19 0.10
N GLY A 28 -4.99 21.82 -0.98
CA GLY A 28 -3.96 22.63 -1.64
C GLY A 28 -2.56 22.48 -1.06
N PHE A 29 -2.34 21.56 -0.11
CA PHE A 29 -1.02 21.23 0.41
C PHE A 29 -0.41 20.11 -0.44
N THR A 30 0.21 20.48 -1.55
CA THR A 30 1.00 19.55 -2.37
C THR A 30 2.47 19.56 -1.97
N ASP A 31 3.11 18.41 -2.02
CA ASP A 31 4.53 18.22 -1.74
C ASP A 31 5.31 17.73 -2.98
N ASN A 32 4.67 17.66 -4.15
CA ASN A 32 5.20 17.06 -5.38
C ASN A 32 5.68 15.60 -5.22
N GLY A 33 5.04 14.81 -4.34
CA GLY A 33 5.36 13.39 -4.12
C GLY A 33 6.58 13.15 -3.22
N LEU A 34 7.04 14.15 -2.45
CA LEU A 34 8.23 14.03 -1.61
C LEU A 34 7.98 13.31 -0.26
N GLN A 35 6.74 13.12 0.15
CA GLN A 35 6.37 12.52 1.43
C GLN A 35 6.11 11.02 1.33
N HIS A 36 6.35 10.35 0.21
CA HIS A 36 6.22 8.89 0.15
C HIS A 36 7.22 8.18 1.08
N LEU A 37 6.73 7.21 1.85
CA LEU A 37 7.54 6.50 2.87
C LEU A 37 8.43 5.38 2.29
N GLY A 38 8.22 5.00 1.02
CA GLY A 38 8.96 3.90 0.39
C GLY A 38 8.67 2.52 0.96
N ILE A 39 7.54 2.34 1.69
CA ILE A 39 7.17 1.06 2.32
C ILE A 39 6.96 -0.04 1.26
N HIS A 40 6.44 0.31 0.07
CA HIS A 40 6.29 -0.63 -1.05
C HIS A 40 7.60 -1.40 -1.37
N ALA A 41 8.75 -0.72 -1.39
CA ALA A 41 10.04 -1.36 -1.69
C ALA A 41 10.49 -2.33 -0.59
N LEU A 42 10.07 -2.11 0.66
CA LEU A 42 10.31 -3.06 1.76
C LEU A 42 9.41 -4.29 1.60
N ILE A 43 8.15 -4.10 1.23
CA ILE A 43 7.20 -5.19 1.04
C ILE A 43 7.61 -6.05 -0.17
N GLU A 44 8.04 -5.43 -1.27
CA GLU A 44 8.56 -6.12 -2.45
C GLU A 44 9.71 -7.08 -2.08
N LYS A 45 10.66 -6.61 -1.26
CA LYS A 45 11.75 -7.45 -0.74
C LYS A 45 11.25 -8.56 0.19
N LEU A 46 10.30 -8.26 1.07
CA LEU A 46 9.71 -9.26 1.99
C LEU A 46 8.90 -10.33 1.26
N MET A 47 8.37 -10.00 0.08
CA MET A 47 7.63 -10.92 -0.79
C MET A 47 8.53 -11.63 -1.81
N GLU A 48 9.83 -11.33 -1.83
CA GLU A 48 10.81 -11.91 -2.76
C GLU A 48 10.35 -11.80 -4.23
N VAL A 49 9.80 -10.64 -4.61
CA VAL A 49 9.23 -10.43 -5.94
C VAL A 49 10.32 -10.58 -7.02
N PRO A 50 10.15 -11.47 -8.01
CA PRO A 50 11.15 -11.68 -9.04
C PRO A 50 11.17 -10.50 -10.03
N PRO A 51 12.32 -10.21 -10.68
CA PRO A 51 12.47 -9.04 -11.56
C PRO A 51 11.41 -8.91 -12.66
N GLU A 52 11.00 -10.02 -13.27
CA GLU A 52 9.97 -10.08 -14.30
C GLU A 52 8.57 -9.68 -13.81
N ALA A 53 8.33 -9.76 -12.50
CA ALA A 53 7.05 -9.41 -11.89
C ALA A 53 7.00 -7.98 -11.33
N HIS A 54 8.14 -7.26 -11.24
CA HIS A 54 8.25 -5.93 -10.61
C HIS A 54 7.19 -4.94 -11.12
N ASN A 55 7.05 -4.80 -12.44
CA ASN A 55 6.11 -3.84 -13.03
C ASN A 55 4.64 -4.18 -12.72
N ASN A 56 4.27 -5.45 -12.81
CA ASN A 56 2.91 -5.91 -12.52
C ASN A 56 2.61 -5.78 -11.03
N TRP A 57 3.57 -6.14 -10.18
CA TRP A 57 3.48 -6.04 -8.73
C TRP A 57 3.28 -4.57 -8.31
N ALA A 58 4.12 -3.67 -8.83
CA ALA A 58 4.05 -2.24 -8.56
C ALA A 58 2.69 -1.66 -8.99
N THR A 59 2.23 -2.03 -10.19
CA THR A 59 0.93 -1.59 -10.72
C THR A 59 -0.21 -2.00 -9.78
N VAL A 60 -0.22 -3.25 -9.30
CA VAL A 60 -1.22 -3.70 -8.32
C VAL A 60 -1.09 -2.87 -7.04
N TYR A 61 0.11 -2.72 -6.49
CA TYR A 61 0.34 -1.99 -5.25
C TYR A 61 -0.17 -0.53 -5.31
N PHE A 62 0.22 0.22 -6.34
CA PHE A 62 -0.15 1.63 -6.49
C PHE A 62 -1.65 1.83 -6.74
N ASN A 63 -2.31 0.92 -7.47
CA ASN A 63 -3.77 0.93 -7.60
C ASN A 63 -4.48 0.81 -6.23
N PHE A 64 -3.92 0.03 -5.29
CA PHE A 64 -4.48 -0.06 -3.95
C PHE A 64 -4.21 1.19 -3.11
N LEU A 65 -3.04 1.83 -3.26
CA LEU A 65 -2.75 3.14 -2.63
C LEU A 65 -3.77 4.19 -3.05
N GLU A 66 -4.06 4.31 -4.35
CA GLU A 66 -5.06 5.25 -4.86
C GLU A 66 -6.45 4.99 -4.25
N ARG A 67 -6.85 3.72 -4.13
CA ARG A 67 -8.17 3.34 -3.58
C ARG A 67 -8.35 3.71 -2.11
N ALA A 68 -7.27 3.88 -1.34
CA ALA A 68 -7.34 4.21 0.08
C ALA A 68 -8.12 5.51 0.36
N GLN A 69 -8.11 6.47 -0.59
CA GLN A 69 -8.83 7.74 -0.46
C GLN A 69 -10.36 7.60 -0.38
N TYR A 70 -10.92 6.49 -0.87
CA TYR A 70 -12.35 6.24 -0.87
C TYR A 70 -12.87 5.52 0.39
N TYR A 71 -11.96 5.18 1.31
CA TYR A 71 -12.30 4.55 2.58
C TYR A 71 -12.44 5.60 3.70
N PRO A 72 -13.17 5.31 4.79
CA PRO A 72 -13.23 6.20 5.95
C PRO A 72 -11.86 6.41 6.60
N LEU A 73 -11.61 7.63 7.07
CA LEU A 73 -10.47 7.91 7.95
C LEU A 73 -10.67 7.20 9.30
N SER A 74 -9.59 6.66 9.86
CA SER A 74 -9.59 6.04 11.18
C SER A 74 -8.25 6.26 11.88
N PRO A 75 -8.22 6.38 13.22
CA PRO A 75 -7.03 6.78 13.96
C PRO A 75 -5.79 5.93 13.64
N GLN A 76 -5.96 4.61 13.49
CA GLN A 76 -4.86 3.70 13.14
C GLN A 76 -5.02 3.03 11.77
N GLY A 77 -5.92 3.55 10.94
CA GLY A 77 -6.22 2.96 9.63
C GLY A 77 -6.99 1.64 9.73
N GLU A 78 -7.71 1.37 10.83
CA GLU A 78 -8.48 0.14 11.01
C GLU A 78 -9.50 -0.10 9.90
N ALA A 79 -10.09 0.97 9.36
CA ALA A 79 -11.00 0.91 8.22
C ALA A 79 -10.34 0.43 6.91
N LEU A 80 -9.00 0.53 6.81
CA LEU A 80 -8.21 0.12 5.66
C LEU A 80 -7.70 -1.32 5.78
N LEU A 81 -7.89 -2.00 6.92
CA LEU A 81 -7.39 -3.36 7.09
C LEU A 81 -7.94 -4.33 6.03
N PRO A 82 -9.25 -4.33 5.68
CA PRO A 82 -9.75 -5.17 4.59
C PRO A 82 -9.09 -4.87 3.25
N LEU A 83 -8.85 -3.58 2.95
CA LEU A 83 -8.17 -3.16 1.71
C LEU A 83 -6.71 -3.63 1.67
N ALA A 84 -6.02 -3.61 2.82
CA ALA A 84 -4.65 -4.11 2.95
C ALA A 84 -4.57 -5.62 2.71
N GLU A 85 -5.52 -6.38 3.27
CA GLU A 85 -5.60 -7.82 3.07
C GLU A 85 -5.94 -8.20 1.62
N ASP A 86 -6.83 -7.44 0.97
CA ASP A 86 -7.11 -7.60 -0.46
C ASP A 86 -5.88 -7.29 -1.31
N CYS A 87 -5.15 -6.21 -0.99
CA CYS A 87 -3.91 -5.87 -1.66
C CYS A 87 -2.92 -7.03 -1.57
N TYR A 88 -2.66 -7.53 -0.36
CA TYR A 88 -1.75 -8.66 -0.15
C TYR A 88 -2.15 -9.90 -0.96
N ARG A 89 -3.44 -10.28 -0.93
CA ARG A 89 -3.95 -11.41 -1.74
C ARG A 89 -3.69 -11.22 -3.23
N GLN A 90 -3.89 -10.01 -3.76
CA GLN A 90 -3.65 -9.72 -5.16
C GLN A 90 -2.15 -9.75 -5.50
N LEU A 91 -1.30 -9.19 -4.65
CA LEU A 91 0.16 -9.24 -4.82
C LEU A 91 0.67 -10.68 -4.82
N GLN A 92 0.13 -11.55 -3.95
CA GLN A 92 0.46 -12.98 -3.95
C GLN A 92 0.12 -13.65 -5.29
N SER A 93 -0.99 -13.27 -5.93
CA SER A 93 -1.37 -13.81 -7.25
C SER A 93 -0.44 -13.39 -8.39
N VAL A 94 0.29 -12.27 -8.21
CA VAL A 94 1.30 -11.79 -9.16
C VAL A 94 2.62 -12.54 -8.97
N VAL A 95 3.01 -12.81 -7.72
CA VAL A 95 4.26 -13.51 -7.38
C VAL A 95 4.18 -15.03 -7.62
N ALA A 96 2.98 -15.63 -7.49
CA ALA A 96 2.78 -17.06 -7.70
C ALA A 96 2.69 -17.49 -9.18
N ARG A 97 2.88 -16.55 -10.12
CA ARG A 97 2.93 -16.81 -11.57
C ARG A 97 4.36 -16.86 -12.05
#